data_AF-A0AAW0BAE3-F1
#
_entry.id   AF-A0AAW0BAE3-F1
#
_cell.length_a   1.000
_cell.length_b   1.000
_cell.length_c   1.000
_cell.angle_alpha   90.00
_cell.angle_beta   90.00
_cell.angle_gamma   90.00
#
_symmetry.space_group_name_H-M   'P 1'
#
loop_
_entity.id
_entity.type
_entity.pdbx_description
1 polymer ?
#
loop_
_entity_poly.entity_id
_entity_poly.type
_entity_poly.pdbx_seq_one_letter_code
_entity_poly.pdbx_strand_id
1 'polypeptide(L)'
;MSIVPNFKGNGTPIPWTAKRPLIRAQIFGIYKDKDQDDDCHGLHPDTINKYYGVRGAERRGNELGAGNSNEDAEVEEHIRQDQNPQIRHDPIEVPNHRNPFTDNPNAEAKFFEVLADVVKQEVIPSGYGVLPEEWDQNGYPDLEVLNAGRQMKKKIPVSLGHSIWLRRARLWAQGLAVLSHFN
;
A
#
# COMPACT_ATOMS: atom_id res chain seq x y z
N MET A 1 19.07 -46.64 -37.50
CA MET A 1 17.83 -47.40 -37.78
C MET A 1 16.90 -47.20 -36.60
N SER A 2 15.71 -46.69 -36.90
CA SER A 2 14.66 -46.25 -35.98
C SER A 2 14.07 -47.39 -35.16
N ILE A 3 13.72 -47.11 -33.90
CA ILE A 3 12.54 -47.70 -33.25
C ILE A 3 11.87 -46.59 -32.43
N VAL A 4 10.67 -46.23 -32.87
CA VAL A 4 9.67 -45.47 -32.11
C VAL A 4 8.92 -46.47 -31.22
N PRO A 5 8.45 -46.06 -30.04
CA PRO A 5 7.09 -46.43 -29.70
C PRO A 5 6.24 -45.22 -29.29
N ASN A 6 5.29 -44.97 -30.18
CA ASN A 6 3.91 -44.56 -29.98
C ASN A 6 3.40 -44.61 -28.52
N PHE A 7 3.04 -43.47 -27.93
CA PHE A 7 2.13 -43.41 -26.79
C PHE A 7 0.95 -42.51 -27.11
N LYS A 8 -0.18 -43.14 -27.42
CA LYS A 8 -1.49 -42.51 -27.60
C LYS A 8 -1.93 -41.90 -26.27
N GLY A 9 -2.46 -40.69 -26.33
CA GLY A 9 -2.90 -39.92 -25.18
C GLY A 9 -4.09 -40.54 -24.45
N ASN A 10 -4.08 -40.36 -23.14
CA ASN A 10 -5.27 -40.39 -22.29
C ASN A 10 -5.23 -39.11 -21.45
N GLY A 11 -6.03 -38.13 -21.84
CA GLY A 11 -6.28 -36.95 -21.04
C GLY A 11 -7.03 -37.34 -19.76
N THR A 12 -6.39 -37.15 -18.63
CA THR A 12 -7.06 -37.07 -17.33
C THR A 12 -7.12 -35.59 -16.93
N PRO A 13 -8.32 -35.03 -16.68
CA PRO A 13 -8.44 -33.65 -16.23
C PRO A 13 -7.96 -33.58 -14.78
N ILE A 14 -6.97 -32.71 -14.54
CA ILE A 14 -6.44 -32.45 -13.20
C ILE A 14 -7.57 -31.83 -12.35
N PRO A 15 -7.96 -32.42 -11.22
CA PRO A 15 -8.99 -31.86 -10.35
C PRO A 15 -8.46 -30.59 -9.68
N TRP A 16 -9.22 -29.49 -9.81
CA TRP A 16 -8.96 -28.15 -9.26
C TRP A 16 -9.15 -28.05 -7.74
N THR A 17 -8.87 -29.11 -6.99
CA THR A 17 -9.06 -29.15 -5.53
C THR A 17 -7.73 -29.21 -4.78
N ALA A 18 -6.77 -28.35 -5.18
CA ALA A 18 -5.67 -27.99 -4.30
C ALA A 18 -6.21 -27.02 -3.23
N LYS A 19 -6.46 -27.57 -2.04
CA LYS A 19 -6.79 -26.82 -0.82
C LYS A 19 -5.80 -25.67 -0.66
N ARG A 20 -6.26 -24.43 -0.89
CA ARG A 20 -5.52 -23.23 -0.52
C ARG A 20 -5.26 -23.30 0.99
N PRO A 21 -4.02 -23.22 1.48
CA PRO A 21 -3.80 -22.93 2.88
C PRO A 21 -4.42 -21.55 3.12
N LEU A 22 -5.51 -21.52 3.91
CA LEU A 22 -6.10 -20.31 4.45
C LEU A 22 -4.96 -19.51 5.09
N ILE A 23 -4.60 -18.38 4.46
CA ILE A 23 -3.75 -17.39 5.08
C ILE A 23 -4.49 -16.98 6.35
N ARG A 24 -3.93 -17.44 7.47
CA ARG A 24 -4.38 -17.17 8.82
C ARG A 24 -4.69 -15.68 8.91
N ALA A 25 -5.93 -15.35 9.26
CA ALA A 25 -6.34 -13.99 9.56
C ALA A 25 -5.34 -13.41 10.56
N GLN A 26 -4.48 -12.52 10.08
CA GLN A 26 -3.61 -11.75 10.93
C GLN A 26 -4.53 -10.74 11.60
N ILE A 27 -4.82 -10.99 12.88
CA ILE A 27 -5.59 -10.08 13.72
C ILE A 27 -4.78 -8.79 13.78
N PHE A 28 -5.23 -7.77 13.05
CA PHE A 28 -4.70 -6.42 13.18
C PHE A 28 -5.18 -5.85 14.52
N GLY A 29 -4.23 -5.32 15.29
CA GLY A 29 -4.48 -4.44 16.43
C GLY A 29 -5.06 -5.13 17.67
N ILE A 30 -4.18 -5.65 18.55
CA ILE A 30 -4.51 -5.62 19.98
C ILE A 30 -4.29 -4.16 20.39
N TYR A 31 -5.37 -3.39 20.53
CA TYR A 31 -5.30 -2.10 21.21
C TYR A 31 -4.83 -2.40 22.64
N LYS A 32 -3.62 -1.96 22.96
CA LYS A 32 -3.14 -1.94 24.34
C LYS A 32 -3.80 -0.77 25.06
N ASP A 33 -5.10 -0.86 25.25
CA ASP A 33 -5.80 0.03 26.18
C ASP A 33 -5.72 -0.64 27.53
N LYS A 34 -4.58 -0.50 28.20
CA LYS A 34 -4.43 -0.87 29.60
C LYS A 34 -4.15 0.32 30.52
N ASP A 35 -4.00 1.53 29.97
CA ASP A 35 -3.74 2.75 30.74
C ASP A 35 -4.52 3.97 30.21
N GLN A 36 -5.64 3.75 29.53
CA GLN A 36 -6.64 4.80 29.29
C GLN A 36 -7.88 4.41 30.06
N ASP A 37 -8.33 5.28 30.95
CA ASP A 37 -9.65 5.22 31.54
C ASP A 37 -10.64 4.92 30.42
N ASP A 38 -11.29 3.76 30.45
CA ASP A 38 -12.40 3.49 29.55
C ASP A 38 -13.47 4.53 29.90
N ASP A 39 -13.61 5.56 29.06
CA ASP A 39 -14.56 6.66 29.20
C ASP A 39 -16.01 6.16 29.43
N CYS A 40 -16.27 4.87 29.16
CA CYS A 40 -17.56 4.24 29.32
C CYS A 40 -17.71 3.43 30.62
N HIS A 41 -16.71 3.38 31.51
CA HIS A 41 -16.77 2.63 32.74
C HIS A 41 -17.80 3.22 33.73
N GLY A 42 -18.92 2.51 33.94
CA GLY A 42 -19.99 2.92 34.84
C GLY A 42 -21.15 3.66 34.19
N LEU A 43 -21.12 3.87 32.87
CA LEU A 43 -22.28 4.38 32.13
C LEU A 43 -23.31 3.26 31.93
N HIS A 44 -24.57 3.56 32.26
CA HIS A 44 -25.66 2.61 32.05
C HIS A 44 -25.86 2.38 30.53
N PRO A 45 -26.11 1.14 30.07
CA PRO A 45 -26.29 0.84 28.64
C PRO A 45 -27.35 1.70 27.96
N ASP A 46 -28.39 2.10 28.69
CA ASP A 46 -29.46 2.98 28.18
C ASP A 46 -28.97 4.41 27.88
N THR A 47 -27.99 4.89 28.65
CA THR A 47 -27.36 6.19 28.40
C THR A 47 -26.57 6.15 27.10
N ILE A 48 -25.84 5.07 26.85
CA ILE A 48 -25.09 4.87 25.61
C ILE A 48 -26.06 4.74 24.42
N ASN A 49 -27.14 3.96 24.57
CA ASN A 49 -28.16 3.83 23.52
C ASN A 49 -28.91 5.13 23.21
N LYS A 50 -29.12 6.01 24.19
CA LYS A 50 -29.81 7.28 23.98
C LYS A 50 -29.02 8.25 23.08
N TYR A 51 -27.70 8.24 23.18
CA TYR A 51 -26.85 9.20 22.45
C TYR A 51 -26.14 8.57 21.24
N TYR A 52 -25.91 7.26 21.25
CA TYR A 52 -25.14 6.55 20.23
C TYR A 52 -25.84 5.29 19.69
N GLY A 53 -27.07 5.01 20.13
CA GLY A 53 -27.83 3.85 19.68
C GLY A 53 -28.25 3.96 18.22
N VAL A 54 -28.05 2.87 17.46
CA VAL A 54 -28.36 2.74 16.03
C VAL A 54 -29.86 2.48 15.77
N ARG A 55 -30.72 2.48 16.80
CA ARG A 55 -32.17 2.32 16.64
C ARG A 55 -32.87 3.65 16.88
N GLY A 56 -33.53 4.11 15.82
CA GLY A 56 -34.14 5.44 15.71
C GLY A 56 -34.99 5.82 16.91
N ALA A 57 -34.55 6.87 17.60
CA ALA A 57 -35.43 7.70 18.37
C ALA A 57 -36.25 8.55 17.37
N GLU A 58 -37.57 8.41 17.46
CA GLU A 58 -38.54 9.28 16.82
C GLU A 58 -38.12 10.75 17.00
N ARG A 59 -37.92 11.41 15.86
CA ARG A 59 -37.81 12.87 15.77
C ARG A 59 -39.09 13.46 16.36
N ARG A 60 -39.05 13.87 17.63
CA ARG A 60 -40.05 14.78 18.17
C ARG A 60 -40.04 16.02 17.28
N GLY A 61 -41.21 16.34 16.77
CA GLY A 61 -41.44 17.29 15.69
C GLY A 61 -40.75 18.63 15.92
N ASN A 62 -40.22 19.15 14.81
CA ASN A 62 -39.85 20.52 14.49
C ASN A 62 -38.38 20.82 14.18
N GLU A 63 -37.56 19.84 13.78
CA GLU A 63 -36.34 20.15 13.01
C GLU A 63 -36.16 19.16 11.85
N LEU A 64 -36.62 19.62 10.69
CA LEU A 64 -36.38 19.09 9.35
C LEU A 64 -34.84 19.04 9.15
N GLY A 65 -34.20 17.98 8.66
CA GLY A 65 -34.67 17.06 7.63
C GLY A 65 -34.61 17.73 6.26
N ALA A 66 -33.39 17.89 5.73
CA ALA A 66 -33.05 18.07 4.31
C ALA A 66 -33.95 19.03 3.50
N GLY A 67 -33.46 20.26 3.30
CA GLY A 67 -33.94 21.16 2.26
C GLY A 67 -34.23 22.57 2.76
N ASN A 68 -33.19 23.36 3.01
CA ASN A 68 -33.33 24.82 2.99
C ASN A 68 -32.21 25.43 2.14
N SER A 69 -32.63 25.90 0.97
CA SER A 69 -31.86 26.56 -0.07
C SER A 69 -31.31 27.90 0.42
N ASN A 70 -30.07 27.91 0.92
CA ASN A 70 -29.11 29.03 0.90
C ASN A 70 -27.83 28.70 1.69
N GLU A 71 -27.85 27.68 2.54
CA GLU A 71 -26.70 27.31 3.40
C GLU A 71 -25.61 26.54 2.64
N ASP A 72 -25.95 25.84 1.54
CA ASP A 72 -24.99 25.07 0.74
C ASP A 72 -23.95 25.96 0.05
N ALA A 73 -24.34 27.17 -0.38
CA ALA A 73 -23.40 28.13 -1.00
C ALA A 73 -22.42 28.72 0.02
N GLU A 74 -22.87 28.91 1.26
CA GLU A 74 -22.06 29.44 2.36
C GLU A 74 -21.11 28.38 2.91
N VAL A 75 -21.55 27.12 2.97
CA VAL A 75 -20.69 25.96 3.27
C VAL A 75 -19.66 25.72 2.17
N GLU A 76 -20.04 25.83 0.89
CA GLU A 76 -19.08 25.66 -0.21
C GLU A 76 -18.05 26.80 -0.26
N GLU A 77 -18.46 28.03 0.03
CA GLU A 77 -17.54 29.17 0.16
C GLU A 77 -16.61 29.02 1.37
N HIS A 78 -17.10 28.54 2.52
CA HIS A 78 -16.26 28.23 3.68
C HIS A 78 -15.29 27.08 3.41
N ILE A 79 -15.71 26.01 2.74
CA ILE A 79 -14.82 24.91 2.32
C ILE A 79 -13.75 25.44 1.35
N ARG A 80 -14.12 26.28 0.38
CA ARG A 80 -13.16 26.92 -0.53
C ARG A 80 -12.18 27.81 0.21
N GLN A 81 -12.66 28.64 1.14
CA GLN A 81 -11.83 29.52 1.95
C GLN A 81 -10.89 28.75 2.89
N ASP A 82 -11.35 27.63 3.45
CA ASP A 82 -10.54 26.77 4.33
C ASP A 82 -9.51 25.92 3.56
N GLN A 83 -9.81 25.52 2.33
CA GLN A 83 -8.90 24.77 1.46
C GLN A 83 -7.83 25.65 0.79
N ASN A 84 -8.14 26.92 0.49
CA ASN A 84 -7.27 27.84 -0.24
C ASN A 84 -5.88 28.08 0.42
N PRO A 85 -5.76 28.26 1.76
CA PRO A 85 -4.46 28.58 2.35
C PRO A 85 -3.55 27.36 2.56
N GLN A 86 -4.06 26.12 2.42
CA GLN A 86 -3.36 24.88 2.78
C GLN A 86 -2.74 24.15 1.59
N ILE A 87 -3.12 24.48 0.35
CA ILE A 87 -2.53 23.92 -0.87
C ILE A 87 -1.67 25.00 -1.53
N ARG A 88 -0.50 25.29 -0.94
CA ARG A 88 0.45 26.33 -1.43
C ARG A 88 1.58 25.78 -2.30
N HIS A 89 1.39 24.65 -2.96
CA HIS A 89 2.33 24.21 -3.98
C HIS A 89 1.62 24.24 -5.31
N ASP A 90 2.26 24.86 -6.30
CA ASP A 90 1.86 24.66 -7.68
C ASP A 90 1.77 23.14 -7.94
N PRO A 91 0.76 22.67 -8.68
CA PRO A 91 0.67 21.27 -9.04
C PRO A 91 2.02 20.79 -9.58
N ILE A 92 2.63 19.82 -8.90
CA ILE A 92 3.84 19.19 -9.39
C ILE A 92 3.43 18.44 -10.66
N GLU A 93 4.09 18.74 -11.78
CA GLU A 93 3.88 17.98 -13.01
C GLU A 93 4.15 16.51 -12.74
N VAL A 94 3.07 15.72 -12.69
CA VAL A 94 3.17 14.29 -12.44
C VAL A 94 3.79 13.67 -13.69
N PRO A 95 4.92 12.95 -13.56
CA PRO A 95 5.51 12.24 -14.69
C PRO A 95 4.46 11.36 -15.36
N ASN A 96 4.46 11.37 -16.70
CA ASN A 96 3.50 10.63 -17.48
C ASN A 96 3.52 9.14 -17.10
N HIS A 97 2.39 8.61 -16.60
CA HIS A 97 2.26 7.21 -16.15
C HIS A 97 2.23 6.18 -17.30
N ARG A 98 2.58 6.58 -18.52
CA ARG A 98 2.59 5.66 -19.66
C ARG A 98 3.66 4.60 -19.45
N ASN A 99 3.25 3.35 -19.64
CA ASN A 99 4.17 2.22 -19.69
C ASN A 99 5.29 2.55 -20.71
N PRO A 100 6.59 2.45 -20.33
CA PRO A 100 7.70 2.74 -21.25
C PRO A 100 7.72 1.82 -22.49
N PHE A 101 6.95 0.73 -22.49
CA PHE A 101 6.90 -0.24 -23.59
C PHE A 101 5.68 -0.09 -24.51
N THR A 102 4.93 1.03 -24.49
CA THR A 102 3.69 1.18 -25.29
C THR A 102 3.86 0.95 -26.79
N ASP A 103 5.04 1.27 -27.32
CA ASP A 103 5.29 1.25 -28.76
C ASP A 103 5.82 -0.12 -29.24
N ASN A 104 6.27 -0.98 -28.31
CA ASN A 104 6.85 -2.27 -28.63
C ASN A 104 6.49 -3.34 -27.58
N PRO A 105 5.40 -4.11 -27.78
CA PRO A 105 4.98 -5.17 -26.86
C PRO A 105 6.03 -6.27 -26.66
N ASN A 106 6.90 -6.51 -27.65
CA ASN A 106 7.97 -7.50 -27.54
C ASN A 106 9.12 -7.00 -26.64
N ALA A 107 9.27 -5.68 -26.46
CA ALA A 107 10.28 -5.13 -25.56
C ALA A 107 9.93 -5.39 -24.10
N GLU A 108 8.65 -5.33 -23.74
CA GLU A 108 8.18 -5.66 -22.38
C GLU A 108 8.48 -7.12 -22.03
N ALA A 109 8.16 -8.06 -22.93
CA ALA A 109 8.45 -9.48 -22.72
C ALA A 109 9.95 -9.74 -22.55
N LYS A 110 10.78 -9.11 -23.38
CA LYS A 110 12.25 -9.20 -23.27
C LYS A 110 12.78 -8.56 -21.99
N PHE A 111 12.20 -7.46 -21.54
CA PHE A 111 12.57 -6.83 -20.26
C PHE A 111 12.38 -7.80 -19.10
N PHE A 112 11.21 -8.46 -19.02
CA PHE A 112 10.95 -9.44 -17.96
C PHE A 112 11.82 -10.69 -18.08
N GLU A 113 12.13 -11.14 -19.29
CA GLU A 113 13.07 -12.24 -19.54
C GLU A 113 14.48 -11.90 -19.01
N VAL A 114 15.03 -10.76 -19.43
CA VAL A 114 16.36 -10.30 -18.99
C VAL A 114 16.38 -10.04 -17.49
N LEU A 115 15.33 -9.44 -16.92
CA LEU A 115 15.23 -9.22 -15.48
C LEU A 115 15.23 -10.54 -14.71
N ALA A 116 14.52 -11.57 -15.19
CA ALA A 116 14.54 -12.89 -14.56
C ALA A 116 15.93 -13.51 -14.56
N ASP A 117 16.69 -13.35 -15.65
CA ASP A 117 18.08 -13.81 -15.74
C ASP A 117 19.02 -13.05 -14.79
N VAL A 118 18.90 -11.72 -14.72
CA VAL A 118 19.68 -10.87 -13.78
C VAL A 118 19.40 -11.25 -12.33
N VAL A 119 18.13 -11.47 -11.98
CA VAL A 119 17.72 -11.92 -10.63
C VAL A 119 18.32 -13.29 -10.34
N LYS A 120 18.29 -14.23 -11.30
CA LYS A 120 18.84 -15.58 -11.15
C LYS A 120 20.36 -15.58 -10.99
N GLN A 121 21.05 -14.64 -11.64
CA GLN A 121 22.50 -14.49 -11.54
C GLN A 121 22.95 -13.68 -10.30
N GLU A 122 21.99 -13.16 -9.52
CA GLU A 122 22.24 -12.31 -8.35
C GLU A 122 23.15 -11.10 -8.67
N VAL A 123 23.06 -10.57 -9.90
CA VAL A 123 23.85 -9.41 -10.31
C VAL A 123 23.28 -8.17 -9.62
N ILE A 124 24.09 -7.49 -8.80
CA ILE A 124 23.69 -6.27 -8.09
C ILE A 124 24.35 -5.07 -8.78
N PRO A 125 23.57 -4.16 -9.39
CA PRO A 125 24.14 -2.99 -10.04
C PRO A 125 24.64 -1.97 -9.01
N SER A 126 25.76 -1.33 -9.32
CA SER A 126 26.29 -0.18 -8.56
C SER A 126 25.56 1.12 -8.91
N GLY A 127 25.64 2.11 -8.02
CA GLY A 127 25.02 3.42 -8.11
C GLY A 127 23.63 3.51 -7.50
N TYR A 128 23.13 2.43 -6.88
CA TYR A 128 21.73 2.35 -6.40
C TYR A 128 21.61 2.25 -4.87
N GLY A 129 22.70 2.31 -4.12
CA GLY A 129 22.70 2.27 -2.65
C GLY A 129 22.38 0.88 -2.06
N VAL A 130 22.58 -0.18 -2.85
CA VAL A 130 22.22 -1.57 -2.49
C VAL A 130 23.44 -2.46 -2.26
N LEU A 131 24.62 -1.97 -2.62
CA LEU A 131 25.89 -2.65 -2.41
C LEU A 131 26.46 -2.30 -1.03
N PRO A 132 27.06 -3.26 -0.30
CA PRO A 132 27.71 -2.99 0.98
C PRO A 132 28.77 -1.87 0.92
N GLU A 133 29.43 -1.71 -0.22
CA GLU A 133 30.44 -0.68 -0.47
C GLU A 133 29.84 0.73 -0.57
N GLU A 134 28.53 0.84 -0.83
CA GLU A 134 27.79 2.10 -0.96
C GLU A 134 27.11 2.50 0.35
N TRP A 135 27.17 1.65 1.37
CA TRP A 135 26.55 1.90 2.65
C TRP A 135 27.48 2.69 3.56
N ASP A 136 26.87 3.49 4.43
CA ASP A 136 27.59 4.14 5.52
C ASP A 136 28.07 3.11 6.55
N GLN A 137 28.81 3.55 7.56
CA GLN A 137 29.29 2.70 8.67
C GLN A 137 28.19 1.91 9.40
N ASN A 138 26.93 2.36 9.27
CA ASN A 138 25.77 1.74 9.89
C ASN A 138 25.14 0.61 9.03
N GLY A 139 25.67 0.36 7.83
CA GLY A 139 25.14 -0.65 6.91
C GLY A 139 23.82 -0.25 6.25
N TYR A 140 23.09 -1.24 5.73
CA TYR A 140 21.81 -1.01 5.07
C TYR A 140 20.73 -0.59 6.08
N PRO A 141 19.95 0.48 5.81
CA PRO A 141 18.97 1.00 6.77
C PRO A 141 17.85 -0.02 7.03
N ASP A 142 17.78 -0.50 8.28
CA ASP A 142 16.80 -1.45 8.79
C ASP A 142 15.77 -0.79 9.75
N LEU A 143 15.86 0.53 9.90
CA LEU A 143 14.96 1.35 10.70
C LEU A 143 14.68 2.67 10.00
N GLU A 144 13.40 2.99 9.84
CA GLU A 144 12.94 4.27 9.32
C GLU A 144 12.09 4.98 10.36
N VAL A 145 12.34 6.26 10.60
CA VAL A 145 11.57 7.05 11.56
C VAL A 145 10.59 7.93 10.82
N LEU A 146 9.31 7.57 10.88
CA LEU A 146 8.24 8.37 10.31
C LEU A 146 7.84 9.48 11.27
N ASN A 147 7.73 10.70 10.75
CA ASN A 147 7.18 11.81 11.50
C ASN A 147 5.65 11.83 11.35
N ALA A 148 4.94 11.86 12.47
CA ALA A 148 3.48 11.79 12.53
C ALA A 148 2.87 12.96 13.29
N GLY A 149 1.59 13.22 12.99
CA GLY A 149 0.78 14.26 13.63
C GLY A 149 0.92 15.65 12.99
N ARG A 150 0.02 16.57 13.39
CA ARG A 150 -0.13 17.91 12.79
C ARG A 150 1.14 18.79 12.85
N GLN A 151 2.06 18.51 13.77
CA GLN A 151 3.33 19.24 13.92
C GLN A 151 4.57 18.37 13.66
N MET A 152 4.42 17.14 13.14
CA MET A 152 5.54 16.21 12.88
C MET A 152 6.42 15.90 14.11
N LYS A 153 5.96 16.21 15.33
CA LYS A 153 6.71 16.02 16.59
C LYS A 153 6.70 14.57 17.06
N LYS A 154 5.73 13.76 16.65
CA LYS A 154 5.65 12.36 17.03
C LYS A 154 6.52 11.55 16.07
N LYS A 155 7.52 10.87 16.62
CA LYS A 155 8.40 9.97 15.86
C LYS A 155 7.92 8.54 16.03
N ILE A 156 7.65 7.86 14.91
CA ILE A 156 7.23 6.46 14.88
C ILE A 156 8.38 5.67 14.22
N PRO A 157 9.17 4.92 15.00
CA PRO A 157 10.17 4.03 14.42
C PRO A 157 9.47 2.83 13.77
N VAL A 158 9.78 2.59 12.51
CA VAL A 158 9.34 1.45 11.72
C VAL A 158 10.56 0.60 11.46
N SER A 159 10.55 -0.63 11.99
CA SER A 159 11.57 -1.62 11.66
C SER A 159 11.32 -2.13 10.24
N LEU A 160 12.32 -1.93 9.39
CA LEU A 160 12.38 -2.45 8.02
C LEU A 160 13.16 -3.75 8.09
N GLY A 161 12.46 -4.89 8.13
CA GLY A 161 13.13 -6.20 8.26
C GLY A 161 14.20 -6.38 7.19
N HIS A 162 15.48 -6.37 7.61
CA HIS A 162 16.64 -6.28 6.71
C HIS A 162 16.57 -7.26 5.52
N SER A 163 16.26 -8.53 5.78
CA SER A 163 16.16 -9.57 4.75
C SER A 163 15.04 -9.32 3.73
N ILE A 164 13.94 -8.69 4.13
CA ILE A 164 12.82 -8.37 3.25
C ILE A 164 13.14 -7.11 2.45
N TRP A 165 13.65 -6.08 3.12
CA TRP A 165 13.85 -4.77 2.53
C TRP A 165 15.04 -4.72 1.58
N LEU A 166 16.17 -5.30 1.98
CA LEU A 166 17.34 -5.42 1.11
C LEU A 166 17.02 -6.24 -0.15
N ARG A 167 16.26 -7.33 -0.01
CA ARG A 167 15.84 -8.15 -1.16
C ARG A 167 14.97 -7.34 -2.13
N ARG A 168 14.03 -6.55 -1.62
CA ARG A 168 13.17 -5.69 -2.45
C ARG A 168 13.98 -4.58 -3.12
N ALA A 169 14.90 -3.94 -2.40
CA ALA A 169 15.74 -2.89 -2.93
C ALA A 169 16.68 -3.41 -4.04
N ARG A 170 17.27 -4.60 -3.86
CA ARG A 170 18.04 -5.26 -4.91
C ARG A 170 17.21 -5.52 -6.16
N LEU A 171 16.00 -6.07 -6.00
CA LEU A 171 15.11 -6.31 -7.14
C LEU A 171 14.73 -5.01 -7.86
N TRP A 172 14.47 -3.95 -7.11
CA TRP A 172 14.19 -2.63 -7.67
C TRP A 172 15.39 -2.06 -8.43
N ALA A 173 16.59 -2.14 -7.85
CA ALA A 173 17.82 -1.69 -8.50
C ALA A 173 18.12 -2.49 -9.79
N GLN A 174 17.95 -3.81 -9.75
CA GLN A 174 18.04 -4.67 -10.93
C GLN A 174 17.03 -4.27 -12.00
N GLY A 175 15.77 -4.05 -11.62
CA GLY A 175 14.73 -3.60 -12.53
C GLY A 175 15.06 -2.27 -13.19
N LEU A 176 15.54 -1.29 -12.42
CA LEU A 176 15.94 0.01 -12.96
C LEU A 176 17.18 -0.07 -13.86
N ALA A 177 18.17 -0.87 -13.50
CA ALA A 177 19.37 -1.05 -14.32
C ALA A 177 19.03 -1.74 -15.64
N VAL A 178 18.15 -2.74 -15.64
CA VAL A 178 17.66 -3.33 -16.89
C VAL A 178 16.86 -2.30 -17.67
N LEU A 179 15.95 -1.55 -17.03
CA LEU A 179 15.10 -0.56 -17.70
C LEU A 179 15.92 0.55 -18.37
N SER A 180 17.02 1.00 -17.75
CA SER A 180 17.89 2.03 -18.34
C SER A 180 18.63 1.57 -19.60
N HIS A 181 18.72 0.26 -19.84
CA HIS A 181 19.25 -0.29 -21.09
C HIS A 181 18.21 -0.44 -22.20
N PHE A 182 16.91 -0.32 -21.90
CA PHE A 182 15.81 -0.43 -22.86
C PHE A 182 15.29 0.93 -23.36
N ASN A 183 15.76 2.03 -22.78
CA ASN A 183 15.39 3.40 -23.08
C ASN A 183 16.35 4.03 -24.10
#